data_AF-A0A2T0XJQ8-F1
#
_entry.id   AF-A0A2T0XJQ8-F1
#
_cell.length_a   1.000
_cell.length_b   1.000
_cell.length_c   1.000
_cell.angle_alpha   90.00
_cell.angle_beta   90.00
_cell.angle_gamma   90.00
#
_symmetry.space_group_name_H-M   'P 1'
#
loop_
_entity.id
_entity.type
_entity.pdbx_description
1 polymer ?
#
loop_
_entity_poly.entity_id
_entity_poly.type
_entity_poly.pdbx_seq_one_letter_code
_entity_poly.pdbx_strand_id
1 'polypeptide(L)'
;MSISTNKLRLGPLPKTATIKVTFACTSALKTELDRYAALHAKTFGEPIDTATLIPHMLEAFMERDRVFKRSSRSGQSSPLIIHAKPTHHVSDSDTPEPVHSKK
;
A
#
# COMPACT_ATOMS: atom_id res chain seq x y z
N MET A 1 -63.71 -10.78 -5.10
CA MET A 1 -62.70 -10.30 -6.07
C MET A 1 -61.39 -10.13 -5.33
N SER A 2 -60.34 -10.86 -5.71
CA SER A 2 -59.04 -10.86 -5.02
C SER A 2 -58.16 -9.71 -5.53
N ILE A 3 -57.67 -8.87 -4.62
CA ILE A 3 -56.70 -7.82 -4.92
C ILE A 3 -55.30 -8.44 -4.87
N SER A 4 -54.70 -8.68 -6.05
CA SER A 4 -53.34 -9.18 -6.17
C SER A 4 -52.36 -8.08 -5.76
N THR A 5 -51.75 -8.23 -4.58
CA THR A 5 -50.69 -7.32 -4.11
C THR A 5 -49.45 -7.52 -4.98
N ASN A 6 -49.16 -6.54 -5.84
CA ASN A 6 -47.93 -6.48 -6.63
C ASN A 6 -46.72 -6.32 -5.69
N LYS A 7 -46.25 -7.44 -5.11
CA LYS A 7 -44.94 -7.50 -4.46
C LYS A 7 -43.88 -7.66 -5.56
N LEU A 8 -43.11 -6.60 -5.79
CA LEU A 8 -41.93 -6.67 -6.62
C LEU A 8 -41.05 -7.83 -6.11
N ARG A 9 -40.72 -8.77 -7.00
CA ARG A 9 -39.93 -9.98 -6.68
C ARG A 9 -38.44 -9.67 -6.50
N LEU A 10 -38.05 -8.43 -6.78
CA LEU A 10 -36.68 -7.94 -6.64
C LEU A 10 -36.57 -7.18 -5.31
N GLY A 11 -35.78 -7.73 -4.39
CA GLY A 11 -35.40 -7.05 -3.16
C GLY A 11 -34.48 -5.84 -3.44
N PRO A 12 -34.10 -5.09 -2.39
CA PRO A 12 -33.20 -3.95 -2.57
C PRO A 12 -31.90 -4.38 -3.26
N LEU A 13 -31.51 -3.64 -4.30
CA LEU A 13 -30.29 -3.93 -5.04
C LEU A 13 -29.04 -3.65 -4.20
N PRO A 14 -27.96 -4.42 -4.39
CA PRO A 14 -26.68 -4.14 -3.76
C PRO A 14 -26.23 -2.71 -4.09
N LYS A 15 -25.82 -1.96 -3.07
CA LYS A 15 -25.22 -0.64 -3.27
C LYS A 15 -23.79 -0.83 -3.77
N THR A 16 -23.54 -0.56 -5.04
CA THR A 16 -22.17 -0.40 -5.56
C THR A 16 -21.65 0.96 -5.12
N ALA A 17 -20.86 1.00 -4.05
CA ALA A 17 -20.22 2.23 -3.59
C ALA A 17 -18.79 2.30 -4.14
N THR A 18 -18.51 3.35 -4.92
CA THR A 18 -17.14 3.69 -5.30
C THR A 18 -16.53 4.58 -4.23
N ILE A 19 -15.45 4.13 -3.60
CA ILE A 19 -14.72 4.90 -2.58
C ILE A 19 -13.52 5.58 -3.24
N LYS A 20 -13.43 6.91 -3.10
CA LYS A 20 -12.25 7.68 -3.50
C LYS A 20 -11.33 7.86 -2.30
N VAL A 21 -10.06 7.53 -2.46
CA VAL A 21 -9.02 7.72 -1.45
C VAL A 21 -7.96 8.65 -2.01
N THR A 22 -7.63 9.71 -1.29
CA THR A 22 -6.52 10.62 -1.61
C THR A 22 -5.38 10.35 -0.65
N PHE A 23 -4.16 10.22 -1.17
CA PHE A 23 -2.96 10.08 -0.34
C PHE A 23 -1.86 11.04 -0.81
N ALA A 24 -1.07 11.52 0.14
CA ALA A 24 0.17 12.22 -0.15
C ALA A 24 1.28 11.19 -0.36
N CYS A 25 2.13 11.41 -1.35
CA CYS A 25 3.33 10.62 -1.58
C CYS A 25 4.54 11.53 -1.83
N THR A 26 5.74 10.98 -1.67
CA THR A 26 6.97 11.70 -2.01
C THR A 26 7.07 11.86 -3.54
N SER A 27 7.76 12.91 -3.99
CA SER A 27 8.05 13.13 -5.41
C SER A 27 8.82 11.95 -6.03
N ALA A 28 9.72 11.35 -5.26
CA ALA A 28 10.47 10.16 -5.66
C ALA A 28 9.54 8.97 -5.94
N LEU A 29 8.55 8.71 -5.08
CA LEU A 29 7.59 7.62 -5.30
C LEU A 29 6.72 7.87 -6.54
N LYS A 30 6.23 9.11 -6.73
CA LYS A 30 5.45 9.45 -7.93
C LYS A 30 6.27 9.23 -9.22
N THR A 31 7.54 9.64 -9.21
CA THR A 31 8.45 9.46 -10.35
C THR A 31 8.66 7.98 -10.69
N GLU A 32 8.81 7.12 -9.67
CA GLU A 32 8.96 5.68 -9.88
C GLU A 32 7.69 5.05 -10.46
N LEU A 33 6.52 5.43 -9.94
CA LEU A 33 5.23 4.95 -10.43
C LEU A 33 5.00 5.36 -11.89
N ASP A 34 5.35 6.59 -12.26
CA ASP A 34 5.24 7.07 -13.65
C ASP A 34 6.16 6.31 -14.60
N ARG A 35 7.39 6.00 -14.15
CA ARG A 35 8.30 5.17 -14.92
C ARG A 35 7.76 3.76 -15.10
N TYR A 36 7.20 3.18 -14.04
CA TYR A 36 6.58 1.86 -14.10
C TYR A 36 5.41 1.84 -15.11
N ALA A 37 4.53 2.84 -15.05
CA ALA A 37 3.42 2.99 -15.97
C ALA A 37 3.88 3.09 -17.44
N ALA A 38 4.93 3.87 -17.71
CA ALA A 38 5.53 3.95 -19.04
C ALA A 38 6.12 2.61 -19.52
N LEU A 39 6.78 1.86 -18.63
CA LEU A 39 7.31 0.53 -18.95
C LEU A 39 6.20 -0.49 -19.21
N HIS A 40 5.12 -0.42 -18.43
CA HIS A 40 3.92 -1.23 -18.66
C HIS A 40 3.32 -0.94 -20.04
N ALA A 41 3.17 0.33 -20.39
CA ALA A 41 2.67 0.75 -21.70
C ALA A 41 3.55 0.25 -22.85
N LYS A 42 4.87 0.30 -22.69
CA LYS A 42 5.81 -0.27 -23.67
C LYS A 42 5.63 -1.77 -23.85
N THR A 43 5.24 -2.49 -22.79
CA THR A 43 5.11 -3.95 -22.80
C THR A 43 3.76 -4.40 -23.36
N PHE A 44 2.68 -3.69 -23.05
CA PHE A 44 1.31 -4.09 -23.37
C PHE A 44 0.62 -3.23 -24.43
N GLY A 45 1.30 -2.19 -24.93
CA GLY A 45 0.83 -1.35 -26.05
C GLY A 45 -0.15 -0.25 -25.66
N GLU A 46 -0.62 -0.21 -24.41
CA GLU A 46 -1.59 0.79 -23.94
C GLU A 46 -1.01 1.66 -22.81
N PRO A 47 -1.04 3.00 -22.96
CA PRO A 47 -0.65 3.89 -21.88
C PRO A 47 -1.63 3.78 -20.71
N ILE A 48 -1.09 3.52 -19.52
CA ILE A 48 -1.86 3.53 -18.27
C ILE A 48 -1.43 4.72 -17.42
N ASP A 49 -2.39 5.42 -16.82
CA ASP A 49 -2.08 6.46 -15.85
C ASP A 49 -1.73 5.84 -14.49
N THR A 50 -0.82 6.48 -13.77
CA THR A 50 -0.41 6.07 -12.42
C THR A 50 -1.60 5.94 -11.48
N ALA A 51 -2.61 6.82 -11.54
CA ALA A 51 -3.79 6.71 -10.68
C ALA A 51 -4.65 5.48 -10.97
N THR A 52 -4.56 4.94 -12.19
CA THR A 52 -5.24 3.69 -12.58
C THR A 52 -4.42 2.47 -12.17
N LEU A 53 -3.10 2.58 -12.21
CA LEU A 53 -2.19 1.51 -11.83
C LEU A 53 -2.14 1.26 -10.31
N ILE A 54 -2.20 2.32 -9.49
CA ILE A 54 -2.07 2.24 -8.03
C ILE A 54 -3.07 1.27 -7.39
N PRO A 55 -4.39 1.33 -7.68
CA PRO A 55 -5.36 0.38 -7.12
C PRO A 55 -4.97 -1.08 -7.36
N HIS A 56 -4.60 -1.43 -8.60
CA HIS A 56 -4.20 -2.79 -8.95
C HIS A 56 -2.93 -3.26 -8.23
N MET A 57 -1.95 -2.36 -8.07
CA MET A 57 -0.74 -2.67 -7.31
C MET A 57 -1.06 -2.94 -5.83
N LEU A 58 -1.95 -2.14 -5.23
CA LEU A 58 -2.35 -2.29 -3.83
C LEU A 58 -3.17 -3.58 -3.62
N GLU A 59 -4.07 -3.90 -4.54
CA GLU A 59 -4.82 -5.17 -4.53
C GLU A 59 -3.87 -6.37 -4.58
N ALA A 60 -2.96 -6.40 -5.56
CA ALA A 60 -1.98 -7.45 -5.69
C ALA A 60 -1.06 -7.56 -4.46
N PHE A 61 -0.71 -6.43 -3.84
CA PHE A 61 0.07 -6.41 -2.60
C PHE A 61 -0.72 -7.04 -1.44
N MET A 62 -1.97 -6.64 -1.22
CA MET A 62 -2.84 -7.20 -0.18
C MET A 62 -3.08 -8.70 -0.36
N GLU A 63 -3.23 -9.18 -1.60
CA GLU A 63 -3.40 -10.60 -1.89
C GLU A 63 -2.17 -11.45 -1.54
N ARG A 64 -0.99 -10.88 -1.74
CA ARG A 64 0.32 -11.53 -1.56
C ARG A 64 0.82 -11.48 -0.12
N ASP A 65 0.37 -10.53 0.71
CA ASP A 65 0.76 -10.45 2.12
C ASP A 65 0.12 -11.57 2.96
N ARG A 66 0.81 -12.70 3.04
CA ARG A 66 0.36 -13.89 3.78
C ARG A 66 0.30 -13.66 5.29
N VAL A 67 1.17 -12.80 5.84
CA VAL A 67 1.21 -12.51 7.27
C VAL A 67 -0.05 -11.73 7.64
N PHE A 68 -0.35 -10.69 6.86
CA PHE A 68 -1.61 -9.94 6.99
C PHE A 68 -2.84 -10.85 6.86
N LYS A 69 -2.88 -11.73 5.86
CA LYS A 69 -4.00 -12.67 5.64
C LYS A 69 -4.13 -13.75 6.72
N ARG A 70 -3.07 -14.05 7.47
CA ARG A 70 -3.14 -15.01 8.59
C ARG A 70 -3.79 -14.36 9.80
N SER A 71 -3.45 -13.10 10.08
CA SER A 71 -4.00 -12.33 11.20
C SER A 71 -5.49 -12.04 11.07
N SER A 72 -6.06 -12.03 9.85
CA SER A 72 -7.50 -11.83 9.63
C SER A 72 -8.35 -13.08 9.84
N ARG A 73 -7.75 -14.29 9.91
CA ARG A 73 -8.46 -15.56 10.13
C ARG A 73 -8.66 -15.89 11.61
N SER A 74 -7.79 -15.38 12.48
CA SER A 74 -8.04 -15.30 13.91
C SER A 74 -8.79 -14.00 14.16
N GLY A 75 -10.05 -14.02 14.61
CA GLY A 75 -10.90 -12.83 14.80
C GLY A 75 -10.45 -11.84 15.88
N GLN A 76 -9.17 -11.47 15.91
CA GLN A 76 -8.52 -10.58 16.85
C GLN A 76 -7.67 -9.59 16.03
N SER A 77 -8.33 -8.62 15.39
CA SER A 77 -7.66 -7.46 14.83
C SER A 77 -7.36 -6.46 15.95
N SER A 78 -6.40 -6.79 16.81
CA SER A 78 -5.76 -5.80 17.67
C SER A 78 -4.77 -5.01 16.80
N PRO A 79 -4.82 -3.67 16.77
CA PRO A 79 -3.87 -2.90 15.99
C PRO A 79 -2.48 -3.08 16.59
N LEU A 80 -1.60 -3.78 15.87
CA LEU A 80 -0.17 -3.75 16.14
C LEU A 80 0.30 -2.32 15.86
N ILE A 81 0.43 -1.51 16.92
CA ILE A 81 1.15 -0.24 16.87
C ILE A 81 2.63 -0.60 16.66
N ILE A 82 3.06 -0.61 15.39
CA ILE A 82 4.47 -0.73 15.05
C ILE A 82 5.13 0.59 15.44
N HIS A 83 5.70 0.64 16.64
CA HIS A 83 6.67 1.65 17.00
C HIS A 83 7.92 1.42 16.15
N ALA A 84 8.04 2.15 15.04
CA ALA A 84 9.31 2.28 14.33
C ALA A 84 10.28 3.02 15.27
N LYS A 85 11.21 2.28 15.87
CA LYS A 85 12.26 2.85 16.72
C LYS A 85 13.26 3.58 15.82
N PRO A 86 13.51 4.89 15.99
CA PRO A 86 14.53 5.58 15.22
C PRO A 86 15.90 5.18 15.75
N THR A 87 16.69 4.49 14.92
CA THR A 87 18.08 4.16 15.22
C THR A 87 18.94 5.40 14.92
N HIS A 88 19.10 6.29 15.90
CA HIS A 88 20.22 7.24 15.88
C HIS A 88 21.40 6.55 16.58
N HIS A 89 22.25 5.87 15.82
CA HIS A 89 23.59 5.54 16.29
C HIS A 89 24.47 6.77 16.05
N VAL A 90 24.61 7.61 17.07
CA VAL A 90 25.68 8.60 17.13
C VAL A 90 26.97 7.81 17.37
N SER A 91 27.82 7.69 16.35
CA SER A 91 29.22 7.31 16.55
C SER A 91 30.01 8.59 16.71
N ASP A 92 30.09 9.08 17.94
CA ASP A 92 31.22 9.89 18.37
C ASP A 92 32.45 8.98 18.39
N SER A 93 33.47 9.33 17.62
CA SER A 93 34.80 8.77 17.75
C SER A 93 35.79 9.90 17.54
N ASP A 94 35.86 10.74 18.57
CA ASP A 94 37.03 11.55 18.87
C ASP A 94 37.83 10.80 19.95
N THR A 95 39.00 10.27 19.59
CA THR A 95 40.08 10.01 20.53
C THR A 95 41.39 10.02 19.74
N PRO A 96 42.35 10.93 20.05
CA PRO A 96 43.63 11.01 19.36
C PRO A 96 44.75 10.22 20.09
N GLU A 97 45.89 10.10 19.39
CA GLU A 97 47.27 9.79 19.84
C GLU A 97 47.65 8.30 20.07
N PRO A 98 48.95 7.89 19.95
CA PRO A 98 50.16 8.71 20.00
C PRO A 98 51.24 8.48 18.92
N VAL A 99 52.12 9.48 18.82
CA VAL A 99 53.42 9.48 18.13
C VAL A 99 54.48 8.66 18.88
N HIS A 100 55.59 8.31 18.18
CA HIS A 100 56.80 7.51 18.53
C HIS A 100 56.73 6.03 18.10
N SER A 101 57.73 5.40 17.47
CA SER A 101 59.18 5.55 17.63
C SER A 101 59.98 4.97 16.45
N LYS A 102 61.25 5.39 16.40
CA LYS A 102 62.35 5.11 15.46
C LYS A 102 62.54 3.65 15.02
N LYS A 103 63.02 3.48 13.78
CA LYS A 103 64.33 2.87 13.51
C LYS A 103 64.94 3.42 12.23
#